data_AF-A0A089HTV9-F1
#
_entry.id   AF-A0A089HTV9-F1
#
_cell.length_a   1.000
_cell.length_b   1.000
_cell.length_c   1.000
_cell.angle_alpha   90.00
_cell.angle_beta   90.00
_cell.angle_gamma   90.00
#
_symmetry.space_group_name_H-M   'P 1'
#
loop_
_entity.id
_entity.type
_entity.pdbx_description
1 polymer ?
#
loop_
_entity_poly.entity_id
_entity_poly.type
_entity_poly.pdbx_seq_one_letter_code
_entity_poly.pdbx_strand_id
1 'polypeptide(L)'
;MYEGSTLHFDGNEWIKFQRTCEFSNTFTYEFWVRAEEEQILDEERNTGADGIHGRKYLVGPDFYPAGSAGCGISVGTNGISVFEHSVNHLPARLVFAHDFSEWQHVAVVSEDKKLRLYINGAWVKNESMSTNVERVIPSLGLGGHMYGAFKGQVREFRLWSAARNEEEIQAHMFSGLDGDEAGLYFYRDPGRGIAVFRGIKRYFSASVIMPSYNRCPSNYFSLLSLERQQFPLQEMEVIFLDDGSTDPTPVVYYSIYPEYSFIYVQQLKSRGRSKIRNIGASIAVGHTLLFVDAEMICGPDYIMTHVGHHQSEERKIVSGAMRWKCIYTMTGPEYSPEQKSAMNALYAGHPIAAPIIERFIQGDQTPVQLLPFELMFDPGHLNQWSSKNDFFEIILQTYGSRFKLFHYAWLNLITNNVSMTKRFFDEIGGFEEDFEGFGWEDWELGYRAARKGAIFIHDDAVINYHQEHPIFQGNALHSRFNYLRFYEKNSKAMEIKLFVLTMVPDRVTLIVLNDYLTDYNNLQTIYKNRFGSLCHYLHRTLDLLVHSLRHNDAVILPLPRSITWQDEEAAVYADVAAVREIGAFPKLLEMFDQVSKYYY
;
A
#
# COMPACT_ATOMS: atom_id res chain seq x y z
N MET A 1 -10.30 0.15 -4.82
CA MET A 1 -11.37 -0.33 -3.90
C MET A 1 -12.43 0.74 -3.77
N TYR A 2 -12.09 1.95 -3.31
CA TYR A 2 -12.92 3.12 -3.58
C TYR A 2 -12.63 3.66 -4.99
N GLU A 3 -13.69 4.00 -5.73
CA GLU A 3 -13.65 4.85 -6.92
C GLU A 3 -14.70 5.96 -6.73
N GLY A 4 -14.23 7.17 -6.40
CA GLY A 4 -15.08 8.21 -5.82
C GLY A 4 -15.69 7.75 -4.49
N SER A 5 -17.01 7.90 -4.33
CA SER A 5 -17.76 7.39 -3.15
C SER A 5 -18.24 5.94 -3.30
N THR A 6 -17.84 5.25 -4.38
CA THR A 6 -18.23 3.85 -4.63
C THR A 6 -17.19 2.90 -4.07
N LEU A 7 -17.63 2.01 -3.18
CA LEU A 7 -16.90 0.81 -2.76
C LEU A 7 -17.10 -0.31 -3.76
N HIS A 8 -16.00 -0.92 -4.21
CA HIS A 8 -15.98 -2.08 -5.08
C HIS A 8 -15.41 -3.26 -4.31
N PHE A 9 -16.18 -4.33 -4.24
CA PHE A 9 -15.77 -5.61 -3.69
C PHE A 9 -15.80 -6.66 -4.80
N ASP A 10 -14.71 -7.37 -5.02
CA ASP A 10 -14.68 -8.42 -6.05
C ASP A 10 -14.79 -9.85 -5.47
N GLY A 11 -15.09 -9.95 -4.17
CA GLY A 11 -15.20 -11.21 -3.44
C GLY A 11 -13.89 -11.73 -2.87
N ASN A 12 -12.79 -10.96 -2.94
CA ASN A 12 -11.50 -11.34 -2.37
C ASN A 12 -11.12 -10.57 -1.11
N GLU A 13 -11.99 -9.73 -0.56
CA GLU A 13 -11.63 -8.84 0.54
C GLU A 13 -12.71 -8.60 1.57
N TRP A 14 -12.28 -8.21 2.75
CA TRP A 14 -13.10 -7.44 3.68
C TRP A 14 -12.30 -6.36 4.40
N ILE A 15 -13.00 -5.33 4.84
CA ILE A 15 -12.47 -4.18 5.57
C ILE A 15 -13.13 -4.15 6.94
N LYS A 16 -12.35 -4.06 8.01
CA LYS A 16 -12.85 -3.84 9.36
C LYS A 16 -12.48 -2.44 9.80
N PHE A 17 -13.49 -1.58 9.90
CA PHE A 17 -13.32 -0.20 10.36
C PHE A 17 -13.32 -0.07 11.88
N GLN A 18 -13.99 -1.01 12.56
CA GLN A 18 -14.11 -1.04 14.01
C GLN A 18 -14.36 -2.48 14.46
N ARG A 19 -13.84 -2.85 15.64
CA ARG A 19 -14.06 -4.18 16.24
C ARG A 19 -15.43 -4.34 16.88
N THR A 20 -15.86 -3.33 17.61
CA THR A 20 -17.07 -3.39 18.44
C THR A 20 -17.76 -2.05 18.43
N CYS A 21 -19.07 -2.06 18.19
CA CYS A 21 -19.90 -0.86 18.35
C CYS A 21 -20.33 -0.68 19.81
N GLU A 22 -20.39 0.56 20.29
CA GLU A 22 -20.66 0.90 21.69
C GLU A 22 -22.16 1.00 22.03
N PHE A 23 -23.03 0.56 21.12
CA PHE A 23 -24.48 0.61 21.24
C PHE A 23 -25.10 -0.70 20.73
N SER A 24 -26.36 -0.95 21.11
CA SER A 24 -27.07 -2.18 20.74
C SER A 24 -28.57 -1.94 20.62
N ASN A 25 -29.27 -2.89 20.00
CA ASN A 25 -30.73 -3.03 19.87
C ASN A 25 -31.41 -2.01 18.97
N THR A 26 -30.97 -0.75 18.98
CA THR A 26 -31.54 0.32 18.17
C THR A 26 -30.47 0.93 17.28
N PHE A 27 -30.60 0.75 15.96
CA PHE A 27 -29.66 1.22 14.95
C PHE A 27 -30.23 1.10 13.53
N THR A 28 -29.62 1.77 12.57
CA THR A 28 -29.99 1.66 11.15
C THR A 28 -28.75 1.53 10.27
N TYR A 29 -28.72 0.53 9.39
CA TYR A 29 -27.83 0.54 8.24
C TYR A 29 -28.55 1.16 7.05
N GLU A 30 -27.88 2.04 6.31
CA GLU A 30 -28.34 2.57 5.03
C GLU A 30 -27.21 2.50 4.01
N PHE A 31 -27.52 2.08 2.78
CA PHE A 31 -26.56 2.06 1.68
C PHE A 31 -27.27 1.84 0.34
N TRP A 32 -26.61 2.26 -0.73
CA TRP A 32 -26.91 1.79 -2.08
C TRP A 32 -26.08 0.56 -2.38
N VAL A 33 -26.67 -0.46 -3.00
CA VAL A 33 -25.97 -1.70 -3.37
C VAL A 33 -26.33 -2.16 -4.78
N ARG A 34 -25.35 -2.75 -5.45
CA ARG A 34 -25.51 -3.55 -6.66
C ARG A 34 -24.68 -4.82 -6.50
N ALA A 35 -25.32 -5.98 -6.45
CA ALA A 35 -24.68 -7.28 -6.28
C ALA A 35 -24.35 -7.92 -7.63
N GLU A 36 -23.35 -8.81 -7.65
CA GLU A 36 -22.91 -9.50 -8.88
C GLU A 36 -23.04 -11.03 -8.80
N GLU A 37 -23.32 -11.58 -7.62
CA GLU A 37 -23.47 -13.01 -7.40
C GLU A 37 -24.73 -13.33 -6.60
N GLU A 38 -25.34 -14.48 -6.89
CA GLU A 38 -26.43 -15.02 -6.08
C GLU A 38 -25.93 -15.46 -4.69
N GLN A 39 -26.85 -15.42 -3.73
CA GLN A 39 -26.67 -16.04 -2.42
C GLN A 39 -27.72 -17.13 -2.19
N ILE A 40 -27.49 -17.99 -1.20
CA ILE A 40 -28.58 -18.83 -0.69
C ILE A 40 -29.54 -17.93 0.12
N LEU A 41 -30.84 -18.17 -0.01
CA LEU A 41 -31.88 -17.51 0.81
C LEU A 41 -32.45 -18.55 1.77
N ASP A 42 -32.22 -18.35 3.07
CA ASP A 42 -32.65 -19.29 4.11
C ASP A 42 -34.10 -19.06 4.53
N GLU A 43 -34.64 -20.01 5.29
CA GLU A 43 -35.84 -19.76 6.08
C GLU A 43 -35.51 -18.86 7.26
N GLU A 44 -36.43 -17.95 7.59
CA GLU A 44 -36.27 -17.09 8.77
C GLU A 44 -36.39 -17.89 10.07
N ARG A 45 -35.41 -17.70 10.97
CA ARG A 45 -35.31 -18.39 12.25
C ARG A 45 -34.74 -17.46 13.31
N ASN A 46 -34.87 -17.85 14.58
CA ASN A 46 -34.23 -17.16 15.71
C ASN A 46 -33.21 -18.04 16.46
N THR A 47 -32.87 -19.21 15.91
CA THR A 47 -31.79 -20.11 16.36
C THR A 47 -31.31 -20.89 15.15
N GLY A 48 -30.03 -21.27 15.11
CA GLY A 48 -29.49 -22.09 14.02
C GLY A 48 -28.12 -21.60 13.57
N ALA A 49 -27.58 -22.17 12.50
CA ALA A 49 -26.29 -21.80 11.93
C ALA A 49 -26.36 -21.63 10.41
N ASP A 50 -27.50 -21.15 9.90
CA ASP A 50 -27.79 -21.10 8.45
C ASP A 50 -26.78 -20.21 7.69
N GLY A 51 -26.23 -19.20 8.36
CA GLY A 51 -25.29 -18.23 7.77
C GLY A 51 -23.85 -18.71 7.53
N ILE A 52 -23.52 -20.00 7.71
CA ILE A 52 -22.14 -20.49 7.56
C ILE A 52 -21.74 -20.90 6.13
N HIS A 53 -22.71 -21.05 5.22
CA HIS A 53 -22.48 -21.54 3.85
C HIS A 53 -23.24 -20.71 2.81
N GLY A 54 -22.59 -20.39 1.68
CA GLY A 54 -23.26 -19.78 0.52
C GLY A 54 -23.69 -18.31 0.69
N ARG A 55 -23.13 -17.60 1.68
CA ARG A 55 -23.45 -16.18 1.94
C ARG A 55 -22.53 -15.24 1.18
N LYS A 56 -23.04 -14.04 0.94
CA LYS A 56 -22.38 -12.91 0.28
C LYS A 56 -22.45 -11.72 1.24
N TYR A 57 -21.75 -11.83 2.36
CA TYR A 57 -21.81 -10.85 3.44
C TYR A 57 -21.26 -9.51 2.98
N LEU A 58 -22.15 -8.53 2.79
CA LEU A 58 -21.75 -7.14 2.65
C LEU A 58 -21.35 -6.58 4.02
N VAL A 59 -22.15 -6.83 5.05
CA VAL A 59 -21.79 -6.57 6.44
C VAL A 59 -21.53 -7.92 7.12
N GLY A 60 -20.27 -8.21 7.41
CA GLY A 60 -19.86 -9.44 8.10
C GLY A 60 -20.30 -9.40 9.57
N PRO A 61 -21.03 -10.40 10.07
CA PRO A 61 -21.54 -10.38 11.44
C PRO A 61 -20.42 -10.71 12.44
N ASP A 62 -20.09 -9.76 13.31
CA ASP A 62 -19.08 -9.94 14.35
C ASP A 62 -19.54 -10.99 15.38
N PHE A 63 -18.62 -11.83 15.84
CA PHE A 63 -18.92 -12.83 16.87
C PHE A 63 -19.01 -12.18 18.26
N TYR A 64 -20.07 -12.51 19.01
CA TYR A 64 -20.20 -12.15 20.41
C TYR A 64 -20.47 -13.38 21.30
N PRO A 65 -20.04 -13.35 22.58
CA PRO A 65 -20.40 -14.39 23.56
C PRO A 65 -21.91 -14.50 23.78
N ALA A 66 -22.32 -15.60 24.44
CA ALA A 66 -23.73 -15.86 24.75
C ALA A 66 -24.41 -14.66 25.44
N GLY A 67 -25.65 -14.38 25.01
CA GLY A 67 -26.45 -13.22 25.46
C GLY A 67 -26.35 -12.02 24.52
N SER A 68 -25.32 -11.93 23.67
CA SER A 68 -25.17 -10.89 22.64
C SER A 68 -24.93 -11.50 21.27
N ALA A 69 -25.34 -10.82 20.20
CA ALA A 69 -25.06 -11.20 18.82
C ALA A 69 -24.67 -10.00 17.95
N GLY A 70 -23.75 -10.21 17.01
CA GLY A 70 -23.42 -9.22 15.98
C GLY A 70 -24.40 -9.29 14.81
N CYS A 71 -24.86 -8.14 14.32
CA CYS A 71 -25.78 -8.04 13.19
C CYS A 71 -24.99 -7.92 11.88
N GLY A 72 -25.23 -8.84 10.95
CA GLY A 72 -24.64 -8.84 9.61
C GLY A 72 -25.70 -8.86 8.51
N ILE A 73 -25.28 -8.49 7.31
CA ILE A 73 -26.15 -8.36 6.14
C ILE A 73 -25.47 -9.06 4.95
N SER A 74 -26.16 -10.04 4.39
CA SER A 74 -25.75 -10.73 3.17
C SER A 74 -26.63 -10.26 2.01
N VAL A 75 -26.02 -9.85 0.90
CA VAL A 75 -26.72 -9.36 -0.29
C VAL A 75 -26.20 -10.13 -1.50
N GLY A 76 -27.11 -10.70 -2.27
CA GLY A 76 -26.83 -11.30 -3.57
C GLY A 76 -27.81 -10.78 -4.60
N THR A 77 -27.58 -11.09 -5.88
CA THR A 77 -28.46 -10.64 -6.97
C THR A 77 -29.92 -11.06 -6.79
N ASN A 78 -30.16 -12.16 -6.06
CA ASN A 78 -31.48 -12.74 -5.83
C ASN A 78 -32.16 -12.34 -4.51
N GLY A 79 -31.50 -11.60 -3.62
CA GLY A 79 -32.14 -11.12 -2.39
C GLY A 79 -31.19 -10.61 -1.31
N ILE A 80 -31.74 -10.36 -0.13
CA ILE A 80 -31.05 -9.87 1.07
C ILE A 80 -31.45 -10.69 2.30
N SER A 81 -30.48 -10.93 3.18
CA SER A 81 -30.64 -11.67 4.44
C SER A 81 -29.91 -10.96 5.58
N VAL A 82 -30.56 -10.83 6.75
CA VAL A 82 -29.98 -10.24 7.97
C VAL A 82 -29.71 -11.36 8.99
N PHE A 83 -28.50 -11.41 9.53
CA PHE A 83 -28.01 -12.47 10.41
C PHE A 83 -27.61 -11.96 11.79
N GLU A 84 -27.67 -12.84 12.80
CA GLU A 84 -27.19 -12.60 14.17
C GLU A 84 -26.11 -13.61 14.54
N HIS A 85 -24.88 -13.18 14.86
CA HIS A 85 -23.76 -14.09 15.18
C HIS A 85 -23.42 -14.14 16.66
N SER A 86 -23.59 -15.32 17.26
CA SER A 86 -23.21 -15.66 18.64
C SER A 86 -22.75 -17.13 18.72
N VAL A 87 -22.61 -17.66 19.94
CA VAL A 87 -22.17 -19.04 20.20
C VAL A 87 -23.16 -20.05 19.60
N ASN A 88 -22.71 -20.84 18.62
CA ASN A 88 -23.54 -21.81 17.87
C ASN A 88 -24.81 -21.19 17.28
N HIS A 89 -24.75 -19.90 16.93
CA HIS A 89 -25.90 -19.09 16.55
C HIS A 89 -25.51 -18.17 15.40
N LEU A 90 -26.04 -18.44 14.23
CA LEU A 90 -25.97 -17.62 13.02
C LEU A 90 -27.25 -17.77 12.15
N PRO A 91 -28.46 -17.59 12.71
CA PRO A 91 -29.69 -17.71 11.93
C PRO A 91 -29.94 -16.48 11.05
N ALA A 92 -30.65 -16.69 9.94
CA ALA A 92 -31.23 -15.61 9.16
C ALA A 92 -32.50 -15.09 9.86
N ARG A 93 -32.48 -13.85 10.34
CA ARG A 93 -33.58 -13.21 11.09
C ARG A 93 -34.61 -12.53 10.20
N LEU A 94 -34.17 -12.08 9.04
CA LEU A 94 -35.00 -11.46 8.01
C LEU A 94 -34.44 -11.87 6.66
N VAL A 95 -35.29 -12.37 5.77
CA VAL A 95 -34.94 -12.78 4.41
C VAL A 95 -35.96 -12.22 3.43
N PHE A 96 -35.46 -11.60 2.36
CA PHE A 96 -36.30 -11.00 1.32
C PHE A 96 -35.72 -11.26 -0.06
N ALA A 97 -36.49 -11.95 -0.90
CA ALA A 97 -36.16 -12.17 -2.30
C ALA A 97 -36.45 -10.88 -3.09
N HIS A 98 -35.43 -10.35 -3.75
CA HIS A 98 -35.50 -9.11 -4.52
C HIS A 98 -34.30 -9.04 -5.46
N ASP A 99 -34.48 -8.39 -6.61
CA ASP A 99 -33.41 -8.22 -7.59
C ASP A 99 -32.45 -7.09 -7.19
N PHE A 100 -31.23 -7.44 -6.84
CA PHE A 100 -30.14 -6.50 -6.54
C PHE A 100 -29.06 -6.47 -7.62
N SER A 101 -29.33 -7.00 -8.82
CA SER A 101 -28.42 -6.91 -9.97
C SER A 101 -28.26 -5.47 -10.49
N GLU A 102 -29.22 -4.61 -10.19
CA GLU A 102 -29.18 -3.17 -10.42
C GLU A 102 -29.12 -2.38 -9.10
N TRP A 103 -28.80 -1.08 -9.18
CA TRP A 103 -28.70 -0.22 -8.00
C TRP A 103 -30.02 -0.13 -7.24
N GLN A 104 -30.01 -0.60 -5.99
CA GLN A 104 -31.11 -0.44 -5.04
C GLN A 104 -30.62 0.28 -3.78
N HIS A 105 -31.46 1.13 -3.21
CA HIS A 105 -31.24 1.64 -1.87
C HIS A 105 -31.81 0.66 -0.84
N VAL A 106 -31.05 0.38 0.22
CA VAL A 106 -31.42 -0.51 1.30
C VAL A 106 -31.33 0.25 2.62
N ALA A 107 -32.37 0.12 3.46
CA ALA A 107 -32.26 0.44 4.88
C ALA A 107 -32.68 -0.76 5.74
N VAL A 108 -31.80 -1.20 6.64
CA VAL A 108 -32.08 -2.22 7.66
C VAL A 108 -32.16 -1.53 9.01
N VAL A 109 -33.38 -1.41 9.54
CA VAL A 109 -33.67 -0.70 10.78
C VAL A 109 -33.90 -1.73 11.89
N SER A 110 -33.14 -1.64 12.96
CA SER A 110 -33.39 -2.32 14.23
C SER A 110 -33.93 -1.30 15.23
N GLU A 111 -35.11 -1.53 15.79
CA GLU A 111 -35.67 -0.73 16.88
C GLU A 111 -36.07 -1.64 18.03
N ASP A 112 -35.37 -1.53 19.17
CA ASP A 112 -35.50 -2.46 20.29
C ASP A 112 -35.47 -3.94 19.83
N LYS A 113 -34.47 -4.26 18.99
CA LYS A 113 -34.21 -5.58 18.39
C LYS A 113 -35.20 -6.04 17.32
N LYS A 114 -36.23 -5.25 17.00
CA LYS A 114 -37.17 -5.57 15.93
C LYS A 114 -36.64 -5.08 14.59
N LEU A 115 -36.45 -5.99 13.64
CA LEU A 115 -35.97 -5.67 12.31
C LEU A 115 -37.09 -5.23 11.36
N ARG A 116 -36.80 -4.18 10.59
CA ARG A 116 -37.58 -3.72 9.44
C ARG A 116 -36.64 -3.50 8.26
N LEU A 117 -37.10 -3.91 7.08
CA LEU A 117 -36.38 -3.71 5.81
C LEU A 117 -37.15 -2.70 4.95
N TYR A 118 -36.40 -1.75 4.40
CA TYR A 118 -36.87 -0.78 3.42
C TYR A 118 -36.03 -0.92 2.15
N ILE A 119 -36.69 -0.89 1.00
CA ILE A 119 -36.03 -0.90 -0.32
C ILE A 119 -36.51 0.33 -1.09
N ASN A 120 -35.58 1.12 -1.62
CA ASN A 120 -35.85 2.38 -2.31
C ASN A 120 -36.72 3.36 -1.50
N GLY A 121 -36.51 3.36 -0.19
CA GLY A 121 -37.23 4.21 0.76
C GLY A 121 -38.64 3.73 1.11
N ALA A 122 -39.14 2.63 0.53
CA ALA A 122 -40.44 2.07 0.88
C ALA A 122 -40.27 0.90 1.85
N TRP A 123 -41.13 0.81 2.86
CA TRP A 123 -41.20 -0.36 3.73
C TRP A 123 -41.58 -1.61 2.94
N VAL A 124 -40.85 -2.72 3.12
CA VAL A 124 -41.14 -3.99 2.43
C VAL A 124 -41.42 -5.16 3.36
N LYS A 125 -40.78 -5.21 4.54
CA LYS A 125 -40.86 -6.39 5.40
C LYS A 125 -40.44 -6.12 6.85
N ASN A 126 -41.04 -6.87 7.78
CA ASN A 126 -40.57 -7.05 9.17
C ASN A 126 -40.01 -8.46 9.36
N GLU A 127 -39.21 -8.68 10.41
CA GLU A 127 -38.88 -10.03 10.87
C GLU A 127 -40.14 -10.88 11.16
N SER A 128 -40.09 -12.17 10.88
CA SER A 128 -41.19 -13.11 11.20
C SER A 128 -41.17 -13.61 12.65
N MET A 129 -40.01 -13.60 13.29
CA MET A 129 -39.79 -14.07 14.66
C MET A 129 -38.99 -13.03 15.42
N SER A 130 -39.02 -13.02 16.75
CA SER A 130 -38.15 -12.18 17.58
C SER A 130 -36.82 -12.86 17.91
N THR A 131 -35.78 -12.05 18.12
CA THR A 131 -34.46 -12.53 18.53
C THR A 131 -34.52 -13.22 19.90
N ASN A 132 -33.65 -14.20 20.09
CA ASN A 132 -33.47 -14.89 21.37
C ASN A 132 -32.30 -14.31 22.21
N VAL A 133 -31.58 -13.30 21.70
CA VAL A 133 -30.49 -12.65 22.43
C VAL A 133 -30.95 -11.40 23.17
N GLU A 134 -30.22 -11.05 24.23
CA GLU A 134 -30.50 -9.86 25.04
C GLU A 134 -30.06 -8.60 24.30
N ARG A 135 -28.94 -8.69 23.57
CA ARG A 135 -28.31 -7.57 22.86
C ARG A 135 -27.97 -7.92 21.41
N VAL A 136 -28.45 -7.12 20.47
CA VAL A 136 -28.02 -7.17 19.06
C VAL A 136 -27.13 -5.96 18.79
N ILE A 137 -25.89 -6.18 18.36
CA ILE A 137 -24.87 -5.13 18.19
C ILE A 137 -24.56 -4.99 16.69
N PRO A 138 -24.54 -3.78 16.11
CA PRO A 138 -24.15 -3.63 14.71
C PRO A 138 -22.66 -3.98 14.52
N SER A 139 -22.35 -4.63 13.41
CA SER A 139 -21.00 -5.01 12.98
C SER A 139 -20.48 -3.98 11.97
N LEU A 140 -19.16 -3.79 11.92
CA LEU A 140 -18.50 -2.83 11.01
C LEU A 140 -17.35 -3.48 10.21
N GLY A 141 -17.51 -4.76 9.88
CA GLY A 141 -16.78 -5.45 8.83
C GLY A 141 -17.52 -5.41 7.51
N LEU A 142 -16.96 -4.80 6.46
CA LEU A 142 -17.56 -4.68 5.13
C LEU A 142 -16.88 -5.58 4.10
N GLY A 143 -17.64 -6.08 3.12
CA GLY A 143 -17.13 -6.83 1.97
C GLY A 143 -17.02 -8.34 2.19
N GLY A 144 -17.13 -8.81 3.43
CA GLY A 144 -17.12 -10.24 3.70
C GLY A 144 -17.05 -10.62 5.17
N HIS A 145 -17.03 -11.93 5.37
CA HIS A 145 -16.85 -12.62 6.63
C HIS A 145 -16.19 -13.98 6.34
N MET A 146 -15.70 -14.68 7.37
CA MET A 146 -15.11 -16.03 7.21
C MET A 146 -16.06 -17.07 6.57
N TYR A 147 -17.36 -16.76 6.50
CA TYR A 147 -18.40 -17.62 5.91
C TYR A 147 -18.89 -17.16 4.53
N GLY A 148 -18.29 -16.11 3.96
CA GLY A 148 -18.65 -15.64 2.62
C GLY A 148 -18.23 -14.20 2.35
N ALA A 149 -17.80 -13.93 1.13
CA ALA A 149 -17.42 -12.60 0.66
C ALA A 149 -18.47 -12.04 -0.31
N PHE A 150 -18.72 -10.75 -0.21
CA PHE A 150 -19.61 -10.03 -1.11
C PHE A 150 -18.86 -9.64 -2.39
N LYS A 151 -19.56 -9.74 -3.52
CA LYS A 151 -19.09 -9.27 -4.82
C LYS A 151 -20.10 -8.30 -5.41
N GLY A 152 -19.66 -7.08 -5.66
CA GLY A 152 -20.49 -6.00 -6.18
C GLY A 152 -20.01 -4.63 -5.71
N GLN A 153 -20.93 -3.68 -5.77
CA GLN A 153 -20.67 -2.27 -5.52
C GLN A 153 -21.58 -1.72 -4.43
N VAL A 154 -21.04 -0.80 -3.63
CA VAL A 154 -21.77 -0.12 -2.55
C VAL A 154 -21.48 1.38 -2.56
N ARG A 155 -22.49 2.20 -2.30
CA ARG A 155 -22.32 3.66 -2.12
C ARG A 155 -23.02 4.12 -0.87
N GLU A 156 -22.55 5.24 -0.33
CA GLU A 156 -23.19 5.94 0.79
C GLU A 156 -23.48 5.00 1.98
N PHE A 157 -22.51 4.15 2.36
CA PHE A 157 -22.68 3.28 3.52
C PHE A 157 -22.72 4.10 4.80
N ARG A 158 -23.82 3.97 5.54
CA ARG A 158 -24.12 4.69 6.77
C ARG A 158 -24.49 3.69 7.85
N LEU A 159 -23.99 3.93 9.05
CA LEU A 159 -24.53 3.31 10.25
C LEU A 159 -24.99 4.42 11.19
N TRP A 160 -26.26 4.39 11.57
CA TRP A 160 -26.87 5.29 12.53
C TRP A 160 -27.04 4.58 13.87
N SER A 161 -26.81 5.29 14.97
CA SER A 161 -27.11 4.85 16.34
C SER A 161 -28.58 5.06 16.74
N ALA A 162 -29.45 5.27 15.75
CA ALA A 162 -30.88 5.49 15.92
C ALA A 162 -31.66 4.63 14.92
N ALA A 163 -32.91 4.31 15.26
CA ALA A 163 -33.86 3.77 14.31
C ALA A 163 -34.39 4.90 13.43
N ARG A 164 -34.22 4.79 12.11
CA ARG A 164 -34.75 5.77 11.15
C ARG A 164 -36.15 5.35 10.71
N ASN A 165 -37.05 6.33 10.59
CA ASN A 165 -38.38 6.10 10.03
C ASN A 165 -38.39 6.24 8.50
N GLU A 166 -39.53 5.92 7.88
CA GLU A 166 -39.66 5.91 6.43
C GLU A 166 -39.46 7.31 5.82
N GLU A 167 -40.03 8.34 6.42
CA GLU A 167 -39.92 9.72 5.95
C GLU A 167 -38.47 10.22 5.98
N GLU A 168 -37.74 9.91 7.04
CA GLU A 168 -36.32 10.24 7.18
C GLU A 168 -35.46 9.53 6.13
N ILE A 169 -35.71 8.24 5.90
CA ILE A 169 -34.99 7.45 4.90
C ILE A 169 -35.23 8.04 3.50
N GLN A 170 -36.50 8.30 3.14
CA GLN A 170 -36.85 8.88 1.84
C GLN A 170 -36.24 10.27 1.64
N ALA A 171 -36.18 11.09 2.69
CA ALA A 171 -35.61 12.43 2.62
C ALA A 171 -34.09 12.42 2.36
N HIS A 172 -33.36 11.43 2.87
CA HIS A 172 -31.88 11.45 2.89
C HIS A 172 -31.20 10.40 2.01
N MET A 173 -31.92 9.43 1.43
CA MET A 173 -31.31 8.35 0.65
C MET A 173 -30.48 8.82 -0.57
N PHE A 174 -30.79 9.99 -1.14
CA PHE A 174 -30.06 10.57 -2.27
C PHE A 174 -29.07 11.68 -1.89
N SER A 175 -28.97 12.02 -0.60
CA SER A 175 -28.11 13.11 -0.13
C SER A 175 -26.75 12.57 0.31
N GLY A 176 -25.66 13.19 -0.13
CA GLY A 176 -24.36 12.99 0.52
C GLY A 176 -24.39 13.62 1.92
N LEU A 177 -23.72 13.00 2.89
CA LEU A 177 -23.68 13.48 4.26
C LEU A 177 -22.48 14.39 4.50
N ASP A 178 -22.60 15.32 5.43
CA ASP A 178 -21.51 16.20 5.86
C ASP A 178 -20.78 15.63 7.09
N GLY A 179 -21.40 14.69 7.80
CA GLY A 179 -20.84 13.96 8.93
C GLY A 179 -21.24 14.52 10.30
N ASP A 180 -22.00 15.62 10.33
CA ASP A 180 -22.49 16.28 11.54
C ASP A 180 -23.96 15.92 11.87
N GLU A 181 -24.53 14.96 11.14
CA GLU A 181 -25.92 14.53 11.30
C GLU A 181 -26.15 13.83 12.65
N ALA A 182 -27.24 14.21 13.32
CA ALA A 182 -27.59 13.64 14.61
C ALA A 182 -27.81 12.12 14.52
N GLY A 183 -27.13 11.37 15.38
CA GLY A 183 -27.22 9.91 15.43
C GLY A 183 -26.46 9.19 14.33
N LEU A 184 -25.73 9.89 13.43
CA LEU A 184 -24.82 9.24 12.50
C LEU A 184 -23.64 8.68 13.31
N TYR A 185 -23.39 7.37 13.24
CA TYR A 185 -22.34 6.72 14.02
C TYR A 185 -21.10 6.42 13.17
N PHE A 186 -21.29 5.99 11.93
CA PHE A 186 -20.22 5.75 10.97
C PHE A 186 -20.63 6.18 9.57
N TYR A 187 -19.73 6.92 8.92
CA TYR A 187 -19.81 7.34 7.52
C TYR A 187 -18.41 7.65 7.01
N ARG A 188 -18.13 7.36 5.75
CA ARG A 188 -16.83 7.66 5.16
C ARG A 188 -16.96 8.01 3.68
N ASP A 189 -16.37 9.13 3.31
CA ASP A 189 -16.20 9.57 1.92
C ASP A 189 -14.74 10.01 1.72
N PRO A 190 -13.86 9.12 1.24
CA PRO A 190 -12.47 9.43 0.92
C PRO A 190 -12.28 10.53 -0.13
N GLY A 191 -13.24 10.68 -1.06
CA GLY A 191 -13.18 11.70 -2.10
C GLY A 191 -13.44 13.11 -1.57
N ARG A 192 -14.27 13.23 -0.54
CA ARG A 192 -14.55 14.50 0.17
C ARG A 192 -13.72 14.69 1.44
N GLY A 193 -12.91 13.70 1.84
CA GLY A 193 -12.14 13.72 3.08
C GLY A 193 -13.02 13.68 4.34
N ILE A 194 -14.23 13.11 4.25
CA ILE A 194 -15.17 13.02 5.38
C ILE A 194 -15.01 11.65 6.04
N ALA A 195 -14.85 11.65 7.35
CA ALA A 195 -14.93 10.44 8.16
C ALA A 195 -15.70 10.74 9.46
N VAL A 196 -16.72 9.93 9.72
CA VAL A 196 -17.41 9.88 11.00
C VAL A 196 -17.07 8.55 11.65
N PHE A 197 -16.57 8.62 12.87
CA PHE A 197 -16.20 7.45 13.65
C PHE A 197 -16.73 7.60 15.07
N ARG A 198 -17.50 6.61 15.52
CA ARG A 198 -18.20 6.62 16.83
C ARG A 198 -19.04 7.88 17.04
N GLY A 199 -19.71 8.30 15.98
CA GLY A 199 -20.56 9.50 15.96
C GLY A 199 -19.85 10.83 16.08
N ILE A 200 -18.54 10.85 15.85
CA ILE A 200 -17.73 12.06 15.83
C ILE A 200 -17.13 12.21 14.44
N LYS A 201 -17.37 13.37 13.80
CA LYS A 201 -16.66 13.77 12.59
C LYS A 201 -15.18 14.00 12.91
N ARG A 202 -14.30 13.33 12.17
CA ARG A 202 -12.85 13.36 12.34
C ARG A 202 -12.20 13.98 11.12
N TYR A 203 -11.17 14.79 11.38
CA TYR A 203 -10.25 15.29 10.36
C TYR A 203 -8.92 14.61 10.60
N PHE A 204 -8.42 13.93 9.57
CA PHE A 204 -7.14 13.23 9.63
C PHE A 204 -6.09 14.04 8.86
N SER A 205 -5.00 14.37 9.55
CA SER A 205 -3.83 15.00 8.96
C SER A 205 -2.96 13.98 8.23
N ALA A 206 -3.00 12.71 8.68
CA ALA A 206 -2.19 11.62 8.16
C ALA A 206 -2.99 10.31 8.01
N SER A 207 -2.82 9.65 6.87
CA SER A 207 -3.20 8.25 6.67
C SER A 207 -1.94 7.43 6.40
N VAL A 208 -1.61 6.54 7.34
CA VAL A 208 -0.51 5.58 7.18
C VAL A 208 -1.04 4.37 6.42
N ILE A 209 -0.45 4.09 5.27
CA ILE A 209 -0.77 2.96 4.40
C ILE A 209 0.29 1.88 4.63
N MET A 210 -0.10 0.81 5.32
CA MET A 210 0.83 -0.21 5.81
C MET A 210 0.50 -1.59 5.21
N PRO A 211 1.08 -1.96 4.05
CA PRO A 211 0.94 -3.29 3.49
C PRO A 211 1.75 -4.32 4.28
N SER A 212 1.18 -5.52 4.45
CA SER A 212 1.77 -6.66 5.13
C SER A 212 1.50 -7.94 4.34
N TYR A 213 2.53 -8.75 4.14
CA TYR A 213 2.41 -10.11 3.61
C TYR A 213 3.42 -11.02 4.32
N ASN A 214 2.93 -11.91 5.17
CA ASN A 214 3.76 -12.81 5.97
C ASN A 214 4.86 -12.07 6.76
N ARG A 215 4.44 -11.18 7.66
CA ARG A 215 5.33 -10.31 8.46
C ARG A 215 5.14 -10.43 9.96
N CYS A 216 4.42 -11.44 10.44
CA CYS A 216 4.28 -11.67 11.87
C CYS A 216 5.61 -12.22 12.45
N PRO A 217 6.13 -11.69 13.58
CA PRO A 217 5.57 -10.62 14.43
C PRO A 217 6.11 -9.21 14.14
N SER A 218 6.96 -8.99 13.14
CA SER A 218 7.51 -7.66 12.81
C SER A 218 6.43 -6.59 12.60
N ASN A 219 5.30 -6.95 11.99
CA ASN A 219 4.12 -6.09 11.83
C ASN A 219 3.50 -5.63 13.14
N TYR A 220 3.44 -6.49 14.15
CA TYR A 220 3.01 -6.13 15.49
C TYR A 220 3.94 -5.07 16.10
N PHE A 221 5.26 -5.22 15.94
CA PHE A 221 6.25 -4.25 16.43
C PHE A 221 6.13 -2.89 15.73
N SER A 222 5.95 -2.89 14.41
CA SER A 222 5.77 -1.67 13.62
C SER A 222 4.52 -0.89 14.04
N LEU A 223 3.38 -1.58 14.26
CA LEU A 223 2.15 -0.96 14.74
C LEU A 223 2.33 -0.34 16.15
N LEU A 224 3.00 -1.06 17.06
CA LEU A 224 3.32 -0.52 18.39
C LEU A 224 4.25 0.70 18.34
N SER A 225 5.10 0.84 17.31
CA SER A 225 5.91 2.05 17.13
C SER A 225 5.07 3.28 16.74
N LEU A 226 3.97 3.06 16.01
CA LEU A 226 3.03 4.12 15.64
C LEU A 226 2.14 4.58 16.80
N GLU A 227 1.97 3.77 17.84
CA GLU A 227 1.31 4.20 19.09
C GLU A 227 2.20 5.15 19.92
N ARG A 228 3.51 5.22 19.62
CA ARG A 228 4.50 6.00 20.37
C ARG A 228 4.88 7.33 19.70
N GLN A 229 4.02 7.84 18.83
CA GLN A 229 4.28 9.09 18.13
C GLN A 229 4.03 10.30 19.05
N GLN A 230 4.82 11.36 18.89
CA GLN A 230 4.58 12.68 19.49
C GLN A 230 3.57 13.51 18.68
N PHE A 231 2.80 12.84 17.84
CA PHE A 231 1.74 13.41 17.01
C PHE A 231 0.37 13.09 17.64
N PRO A 232 -0.65 13.97 17.54
CA PRO A 232 -1.99 13.67 18.05
C PRO A 232 -2.57 12.41 17.39
N LEU A 233 -2.64 11.29 18.12
CA LEU A 233 -3.03 10.00 17.57
C LEU A 233 -4.46 10.01 16.99
N GLN A 234 -5.33 10.89 17.48
CA GLN A 234 -6.69 11.05 16.99
C GLN A 234 -6.78 11.80 15.65
N GLU A 235 -5.69 12.42 15.20
CA GLU A 235 -5.55 13.07 13.89
C GLU A 235 -4.84 12.18 12.85
N MET A 236 -4.51 10.94 13.20
CA MET A 236 -3.99 9.96 12.26
C MET A 236 -4.83 8.69 12.21
N GLU A 237 -4.81 8.07 11.03
CA GLU A 237 -5.34 6.72 10.82
C GLU A 237 -4.26 5.81 10.26
N VAL A 238 -4.35 4.53 10.61
CA VAL A 238 -3.48 3.48 10.10
C VAL A 238 -4.34 2.46 9.37
N ILE A 239 -4.08 2.31 8.08
CA ILE A 239 -4.73 1.35 7.19
C ILE A 239 -3.77 0.20 7.01
N PHE A 240 -3.96 -0.84 7.82
CA PHE A 240 -3.17 -2.06 7.77
C PHE A 240 -3.76 -3.02 6.76
N LEU A 241 -2.96 -3.41 5.76
CA LEU A 241 -3.40 -4.19 4.61
C LEU A 241 -2.73 -5.56 4.63
N ASP A 242 -3.44 -6.58 5.10
CA ASP A 242 -3.04 -7.98 5.00
C ASP A 242 -3.31 -8.50 3.59
N ASP A 243 -2.26 -8.64 2.77
CA ASP A 243 -2.35 -9.06 1.37
C ASP A 243 -2.40 -10.60 1.20
N GLY A 244 -3.26 -11.27 1.97
CA GLY A 244 -3.41 -12.73 1.90
C GLY A 244 -2.30 -13.50 2.62
N SER A 245 -1.89 -13.02 3.79
CA SER A 245 -0.90 -13.71 4.62
C SER A 245 -1.37 -15.11 5.03
N THR A 246 -0.42 -16.03 5.05
CA THR A 246 -0.57 -17.43 5.49
C THR A 246 0.08 -17.66 6.86
N ASP A 247 0.83 -16.70 7.37
CA ASP A 247 1.36 -16.70 8.73
C ASP A 247 0.32 -16.16 9.74
N PRO A 248 0.64 -16.06 11.04
CA PRO A 248 -0.27 -15.51 12.04
C PRO A 248 -0.58 -14.00 11.94
N THR A 249 -0.25 -13.30 10.84
CA THR A 249 -0.60 -11.87 10.65
C THR A 249 -2.05 -11.52 10.97
N PRO A 250 -3.07 -12.33 10.62
CA PRO A 250 -4.46 -12.02 10.98
C PRO A 250 -4.73 -11.88 12.49
N VAL A 251 -3.88 -12.49 13.33
CA VAL A 251 -3.97 -12.38 14.80
C VAL A 251 -3.67 -10.97 15.29
N VAL A 252 -2.88 -10.18 14.56
CA VAL A 252 -2.54 -8.79 14.93
C VAL A 252 -3.81 -7.95 15.11
N TYR A 253 -4.82 -8.15 14.27
CA TYR A 253 -6.11 -7.49 14.41
C TYR A 253 -6.85 -7.82 15.70
N TYR A 254 -6.46 -8.80 16.49
CA TYR A 254 -7.08 -9.06 17.79
C TYR A 254 -6.16 -8.75 18.97
N SER A 255 -4.87 -8.54 18.70
CA SER A 255 -3.82 -8.39 19.72
C SER A 255 -3.49 -6.93 20.08
N ILE A 256 -3.73 -5.95 19.20
CA ILE A 256 -3.42 -4.53 19.48
C ILE A 256 -4.69 -3.72 19.72
N TYR A 257 -4.65 -2.63 20.49
CA TYR A 257 -5.78 -1.70 20.66
C TYR A 257 -5.27 -0.25 20.64
N PRO A 258 -4.80 0.23 19.47
CA PRO A 258 -4.21 1.54 19.36
C PRO A 258 -5.22 2.66 19.63
N GLU A 259 -4.71 3.78 20.13
CA GLU A 259 -5.51 5.01 20.30
C GLU A 259 -5.79 5.72 18.97
N TYR A 260 -4.95 5.52 17.95
CA TYR A 260 -5.20 6.00 16.59
C TYR A 260 -6.32 5.21 15.91
N SER A 261 -6.91 5.77 14.86
CA SER A 261 -7.91 5.04 14.06
C SER A 261 -7.26 3.88 13.32
N PHE A 262 -7.68 2.64 13.59
CA PHE A 262 -7.08 1.44 13.01
C PHE A 262 -8.07 0.72 12.09
N ILE A 263 -7.77 0.75 10.79
CA ILE A 263 -8.54 0.10 9.74
C ILE A 263 -7.77 -1.13 9.28
N TYR A 264 -8.41 -2.29 9.36
CA TYR A 264 -7.81 -3.55 8.92
C TYR A 264 -8.45 -4.03 7.64
N VAL A 265 -7.65 -4.16 6.59
CA VAL A 265 -8.08 -4.68 5.29
C VAL A 265 -7.43 -6.03 5.10
N GLN A 266 -8.21 -7.04 4.75
CA GLN A 266 -7.69 -8.36 4.47
C GLN A 266 -8.07 -8.77 3.06
N GLN A 267 -7.07 -9.21 2.30
CA GLN A 267 -7.25 -9.96 1.06
C GLN A 267 -7.25 -11.46 1.37
N LEU A 268 -8.12 -12.22 0.74
CA LEU A 268 -8.14 -13.69 0.82
C LEU A 268 -7.04 -14.31 -0.05
N LYS A 269 -6.66 -13.61 -1.12
CA LYS A 269 -5.54 -13.95 -2.01
C LYS A 269 -4.74 -12.69 -2.30
N SER A 270 -3.42 -12.82 -2.33
CA SER A 270 -2.52 -11.70 -2.62
C SER A 270 -2.85 -11.02 -3.95
N ARG A 271 -2.79 -9.69 -3.93
CA ARG A 271 -2.96 -8.80 -5.08
C ARG A 271 -1.66 -8.20 -5.58
N GLY A 272 -0.59 -8.37 -4.82
CA GLY A 272 0.69 -7.76 -5.12
C GLY A 272 0.79 -6.31 -4.65
N ARG A 273 2.04 -5.82 -4.66
CA ARG A 273 2.48 -4.60 -3.98
C ARG A 273 1.79 -3.32 -4.47
N SER A 274 1.70 -3.12 -5.77
CA SER A 274 1.07 -1.93 -6.36
C SER A 274 -0.41 -1.84 -6.00
N LYS A 275 -1.13 -2.94 -6.23
CA LYS A 275 -2.58 -2.99 -6.05
C LYS A 275 -2.98 -2.84 -4.58
N ILE A 276 -2.27 -3.50 -3.65
CA ILE A 276 -2.58 -3.36 -2.23
C ILE A 276 -2.36 -1.93 -1.70
N ARG A 277 -1.33 -1.23 -2.21
CA ARG A 277 -1.07 0.19 -1.87
C ARG A 277 -2.15 1.10 -2.45
N ASN A 278 -2.61 0.87 -3.68
CA ASN A 278 -3.75 1.59 -4.26
C ASN A 278 -5.03 1.35 -3.46
N ILE A 279 -5.29 0.11 -3.00
CA ILE A 279 -6.42 -0.20 -2.13
C ILE A 279 -6.36 0.66 -0.87
N GLY A 280 -5.22 0.67 -0.16
CA GLY A 280 -5.04 1.50 1.03
C GLY A 280 -5.23 2.99 0.78
N ALA A 281 -4.61 3.53 -0.27
CA ALA A 281 -4.75 4.95 -0.65
C ALA A 281 -6.19 5.33 -1.03
N SER A 282 -6.95 4.39 -1.61
CA SER A 282 -8.36 4.61 -1.94
C SER A 282 -9.25 4.67 -0.70
N ILE A 283 -8.88 3.96 0.37
CA ILE A 283 -9.62 3.98 1.64
C ILE A 283 -9.29 5.25 2.43
N ALA A 284 -8.05 5.75 2.36
CA ALA A 284 -7.54 6.89 3.13
C ALA A 284 -8.34 8.20 2.96
N VAL A 285 -8.58 8.89 4.07
CA VAL A 285 -9.22 10.23 4.10
C VAL A 285 -8.25 11.34 4.53
N GLY A 286 -7.07 10.98 5.02
CA GLY A 286 -6.08 11.93 5.53
C GLY A 286 -5.48 12.80 4.44
N HIS A 287 -5.15 14.04 4.80
CA HIS A 287 -4.52 15.00 3.87
C HIS A 287 -3.18 14.48 3.34
N THR A 288 -2.36 13.90 4.21
CA THR A 288 -1.06 13.31 3.87
C THR A 288 -1.16 11.79 3.83
N LEU A 289 -0.75 11.17 2.73
CA LEU A 289 -0.54 9.73 2.65
C LEU A 289 0.91 9.42 3.03
N LEU A 290 1.10 8.47 3.93
CA LEU A 290 2.41 7.95 4.32
C LEU A 290 2.45 6.45 4.02
N PHE A 291 3.31 6.03 3.09
CA PHE A 291 3.54 4.62 2.82
C PHE A 291 4.68 4.13 3.71
N VAL A 292 4.41 3.07 4.46
CA VAL A 292 5.34 2.46 5.42
C VAL A 292 5.19 0.95 5.36
N ASP A 293 6.28 0.21 5.20
CA ASP A 293 6.21 -1.25 5.22
C ASP A 293 5.89 -1.78 6.64
N ALA A 294 5.25 -2.93 6.74
CA ALA A 294 4.87 -3.52 8.01
C ALA A 294 6.07 -4.03 8.84
N GLU A 295 7.29 -3.92 8.33
CA GLU A 295 8.54 -4.27 9.02
C GLU A 295 9.36 -3.03 9.43
N MET A 296 8.75 -1.84 9.51
CA MET A 296 9.44 -0.60 9.89
C MET A 296 9.14 -0.17 11.32
N ILE A 297 10.17 0.01 12.14
CA ILE A 297 10.06 0.72 13.43
C ILE A 297 10.24 2.21 13.18
N CYS A 298 9.22 2.99 13.53
CA CYS A 298 9.20 4.43 13.35
C CYS A 298 9.60 5.16 14.63
N GLY A 299 10.44 6.19 14.51
CA GLY A 299 10.79 7.08 15.64
C GLY A 299 9.59 7.93 16.09
N PRO A 300 9.66 8.55 17.28
CA PRO A 300 8.53 9.30 17.86
C PRO A 300 8.08 10.51 17.03
N ASP A 301 9.00 11.15 16.28
CA ASP A 301 8.70 12.35 15.49
C ASP A 301 8.33 12.04 14.03
N TYR A 302 8.22 10.75 13.69
CA TYR A 302 8.08 10.28 12.31
C TYR A 302 6.85 10.88 11.61
N ILE A 303 5.66 10.75 12.23
CA ILE A 303 4.41 11.26 11.65
C ILE A 303 4.41 12.79 11.60
N MET A 304 4.76 13.47 12.69
CA MET A 304 4.71 14.94 12.74
C MET A 304 5.67 15.59 11.75
N THR A 305 6.84 14.98 11.51
CA THR A 305 7.82 15.50 10.56
C THR A 305 7.32 15.34 9.12
N HIS A 306 6.78 14.17 8.77
CA HIS A 306 6.14 13.97 7.46
C HIS A 306 5.00 14.96 7.22
N VAL A 307 4.06 15.08 8.16
CA VAL A 307 2.92 16.02 8.06
C VAL A 307 3.40 17.47 7.94
N GLY A 308 4.45 17.85 8.69
CA GLY A 308 5.03 19.20 8.65
C GLY A 308 5.50 19.63 7.26
N HIS A 309 6.02 18.71 6.45
CA HIS A 309 6.44 19.04 5.07
C HIS A 309 5.28 19.36 4.12
N HIS A 310 4.08 18.86 4.41
CA HIS A 310 2.91 18.95 3.54
C HIS A 310 1.90 20.03 3.98
N GLN A 311 2.33 20.97 4.83
CA GLN A 311 1.55 22.15 5.22
C GLN A 311 1.41 23.18 4.07
N SER A 312 2.26 23.08 3.04
CA SER A 312 2.21 23.91 1.83
C SER A 312 1.54 23.18 0.67
N GLU A 313 0.98 23.92 -0.29
CA GLU A 313 0.45 23.37 -1.56
C GLU A 313 1.54 22.88 -2.55
N GLU A 314 2.80 22.88 -2.16
CA GLU A 314 3.88 22.34 -3.00
C GLU A 314 3.74 20.83 -3.20
N ARG A 315 3.99 20.37 -4.43
CA ARG A 315 3.97 18.94 -4.82
C ARG A 315 5.19 18.20 -4.28
N LYS A 316 5.29 18.03 -2.97
CA LYS A 316 6.43 17.39 -2.32
C LYS A 316 6.28 15.88 -2.27
N ILE A 317 7.41 15.20 -2.44
CA ILE A 317 7.60 13.78 -2.08
C ILE A 317 8.72 13.75 -1.06
N VAL A 318 8.38 13.36 0.18
CA VAL A 318 9.32 13.37 1.30
C VAL A 318 9.58 11.95 1.77
N SER A 319 10.85 11.57 1.88
CA SER A 319 11.28 10.21 2.23
C SER A 319 12.53 10.22 3.11
N GLY A 320 12.60 9.29 4.06
CA GLY A 320 13.83 8.93 4.78
C GLY A 320 14.50 7.66 4.24
N ALA A 321 13.95 7.04 3.21
CA ALA A 321 14.31 5.69 2.78
C ALA A 321 15.77 5.56 2.30
N MET A 322 16.33 6.58 1.66
CA MET A 322 17.71 6.52 1.16
C MET A 322 18.78 6.32 2.26
N ARG A 323 18.40 6.47 3.53
CA ARG A 323 19.25 6.23 4.72
C ARG A 323 18.53 5.40 5.78
N TRP A 324 17.62 4.51 5.39
CA TRP A 324 17.03 3.58 6.35
C TRP A 324 18.13 2.78 7.06
N LYS A 325 17.81 2.36 8.28
CA LYS A 325 18.73 1.55 9.08
C LYS A 325 18.18 0.13 9.20
N CYS A 326 19.03 -0.87 9.14
CA CYS A 326 18.65 -2.26 9.32
C CYS A 326 18.85 -2.67 10.78
N ILE A 327 17.88 -3.39 11.35
CA ILE A 327 17.92 -3.95 12.71
C ILE A 327 17.38 -5.37 12.70
N TYR A 328 17.91 -6.26 13.55
CA TYR A 328 17.28 -7.57 13.77
C TYR A 328 16.48 -7.55 15.06
N THR A 329 15.17 -7.78 14.95
CA THR A 329 14.25 -7.87 16.10
C THR A 329 13.94 -9.31 16.48
N MET A 330 14.14 -10.25 15.56
CA MET A 330 13.89 -11.68 15.71
C MET A 330 15.07 -12.48 15.17
N THR A 331 15.28 -13.69 15.69
CA THR A 331 16.04 -14.72 14.98
C THR A 331 15.16 -15.40 13.94
N GLY A 332 15.76 -15.87 12.84
CA GLY A 332 15.05 -16.55 11.76
C GLY A 332 15.88 -17.70 11.19
N PRO A 333 15.39 -18.97 11.22
CA PRO A 333 16.13 -20.10 10.66
C PRO A 333 16.45 -19.92 9.17
N GLU A 334 15.52 -19.25 8.46
CA GLU A 334 15.57 -18.90 7.04
C GLU A 334 16.61 -17.83 6.69
N TYR A 335 17.24 -17.18 7.68
CA TYR A 335 18.30 -16.21 7.40
C TYR A 335 19.50 -16.86 6.69
N SER A 336 20.04 -16.14 5.70
CA SER A 336 21.27 -16.56 5.01
C SER A 336 22.47 -16.59 5.97
N PRO A 337 23.56 -17.29 5.62
CA PRO A 337 24.81 -17.23 6.38
C PRO A 337 25.32 -15.79 6.59
N GLU A 338 25.18 -14.93 5.58
CA GLU A 338 25.57 -13.52 5.62
C GLU A 338 24.68 -12.73 6.59
N GLN A 339 23.36 -12.93 6.55
CA GLN A 339 22.43 -12.31 7.50
C GLN A 339 22.73 -12.75 8.94
N LYS A 340 23.01 -14.03 9.17
CA LYS A 340 23.39 -14.56 10.49
C LYS A 340 24.72 -13.95 10.99
N SER A 341 25.70 -13.82 10.09
CA SER A 341 26.98 -13.19 10.41
C SER A 341 26.82 -11.69 10.74
N ALA A 342 26.04 -10.96 9.93
CA ALA A 342 25.75 -9.55 10.13
C ALA A 342 24.98 -9.31 11.45
N MET A 343 23.99 -10.13 11.76
CA MET A 343 23.25 -10.09 13.03
C MET A 343 24.19 -10.28 14.23
N ASN A 344 25.07 -11.29 14.20
CA ASN A 344 26.01 -11.56 15.27
C ASN A 344 27.04 -10.43 15.46
N ALA A 345 27.52 -9.86 14.35
CA ALA A 345 28.44 -8.73 14.38
C ALA A 345 27.76 -7.46 14.94
N LEU A 346 26.52 -7.19 14.52
CA LEU A 346 25.76 -6.02 14.96
C LEU A 346 25.55 -6.03 16.47
N TYR A 347 25.16 -7.18 17.03
CA TYR A 347 24.87 -7.33 18.46
C TYR A 347 26.07 -7.81 19.30
N ALA A 348 27.30 -7.72 18.79
CA ALA A 348 28.48 -8.14 19.54
C ALA A 348 28.59 -7.39 20.88
N GLY A 349 28.55 -8.14 21.99
CA GLY A 349 28.58 -7.57 23.34
C GLY A 349 27.25 -6.99 23.85
N HIS A 350 26.16 -7.11 23.09
CA HIS A 350 24.84 -6.69 23.55
C HIS A 350 24.38 -7.58 24.73
N PRO A 351 23.96 -7.02 25.88
CA PRO A 351 23.73 -7.78 27.11
C PRO A 351 22.58 -8.81 27.02
N ILE A 352 21.57 -8.57 26.18
CA ILE A 352 20.39 -9.45 26.01
C ILE A 352 20.44 -10.25 24.69
N ALA A 353 20.57 -9.57 23.55
CA ALA A 353 20.57 -10.20 22.23
C ALA A 353 21.76 -11.14 21.99
N ALA A 354 22.99 -10.80 22.43
CA ALA A 354 24.17 -11.59 22.09
C ALA A 354 24.11 -13.04 22.60
N PRO A 355 23.76 -13.32 23.87
CA PRO A 355 23.57 -14.70 24.34
C PRO A 355 22.44 -15.47 23.64
N ILE A 356 21.41 -14.77 23.13
CA ILE A 356 20.33 -15.40 22.37
C ILE A 356 20.84 -15.80 20.98
N ILE A 357 21.55 -14.90 20.30
CA ILE A 357 22.13 -15.11 18.97
C ILE A 357 23.17 -16.24 19.01
N GLU A 358 24.03 -16.28 20.03
CA GLU A 358 25.03 -17.32 20.18
C GLU A 358 24.39 -18.71 20.26
N ARG A 359 23.37 -18.88 21.11
CA ARG A 359 22.61 -20.15 21.20
C ARG A 359 21.92 -20.51 19.89
N PHE A 360 21.34 -19.51 19.22
CA PHE A 360 20.67 -19.72 17.94
C PHE A 360 21.63 -20.22 16.85
N ILE A 361 22.82 -19.63 16.77
CA ILE A 361 23.86 -20.02 15.79
C ILE A 361 24.44 -21.40 16.14
N GLN A 362 24.54 -21.75 17.42
CA GLN A 362 25.09 -23.04 17.89
C GLN A 362 24.13 -24.23 17.69
N GLY A 363 22.85 -24.01 17.41
CA GLY A 363 21.95 -25.08 16.95
C GLY A 363 20.48 -24.93 17.32
N ASP A 364 20.10 -24.06 18.27
CA ASP A 364 18.71 -23.82 18.62
C ASP A 364 18.06 -22.89 17.58
N GLN A 365 17.55 -23.46 16.48
CA GLN A 365 16.98 -22.70 15.37
C GLN A 365 15.57 -22.15 15.63
N THR A 366 15.12 -22.11 16.89
CA THR A 366 13.84 -21.54 17.26
C THR A 366 13.83 -20.03 16.98
N PRO A 367 12.81 -19.48 16.29
CA PRO A 367 12.60 -18.05 16.19
C PRO A 367 12.33 -17.44 17.57
N VAL A 368 13.16 -16.47 17.98
CA VAL A 368 13.10 -15.82 19.30
C VAL A 368 13.26 -14.31 19.12
N GLN A 369 12.49 -13.54 19.89
CA GLN A 369 12.63 -12.08 19.96
C GLN A 369 13.97 -11.70 20.60
N LEU A 370 14.74 -10.86 19.90
CA LEU A 370 16.09 -10.45 20.30
C LEU A 370 16.08 -9.29 21.29
N LEU A 371 15.13 -8.37 21.13
CA LEU A 371 15.05 -7.13 21.88
C LEU A 371 13.75 -7.04 22.67
N PRO A 372 13.77 -6.74 23.97
CA PRO A 372 12.59 -6.32 24.72
C PRO A 372 11.92 -5.09 24.09
N PHE A 373 10.62 -4.91 24.31
CA PHE A 373 9.86 -3.80 23.74
C PHE A 373 10.42 -2.44 24.14
N GLU A 374 10.89 -2.28 25.38
CA GLU A 374 11.43 -1.01 25.88
C GLU A 374 12.65 -0.56 25.09
N LEU A 375 13.51 -1.50 24.67
CA LEU A 375 14.69 -1.20 23.86
C LEU A 375 14.36 -1.01 22.38
N MET A 376 13.31 -1.69 21.90
CA MET A 376 12.85 -1.61 20.51
C MET A 376 12.26 -0.24 20.14
N PHE A 377 11.92 0.59 21.13
CA PHE A 377 11.38 1.94 20.91
C PHE A 377 12.24 3.03 21.54
N ASP A 378 13.46 2.71 21.98
CA ASP A 378 14.44 3.69 22.47
C ASP A 378 15.33 4.16 21.31
N PRO A 379 15.27 5.44 20.90
CA PRO A 379 16.06 5.93 19.76
C PRO A 379 17.57 5.79 19.94
N GLY A 380 18.08 5.93 21.18
CA GLY A 380 19.50 5.77 21.47
C GLY A 380 19.96 4.33 21.19
N HIS A 381 19.17 3.38 21.66
CA HIS A 381 19.36 1.95 21.45
C HIS A 381 19.28 1.57 19.98
N LEU A 382 18.20 1.95 19.30
CA LEU A 382 18.01 1.66 17.88
C LEU A 382 19.16 2.25 17.04
N ASN A 383 19.62 3.46 17.36
CA ASN A 383 20.77 4.08 16.68
C ASN A 383 22.08 3.34 16.91
N GLN A 384 22.29 2.80 18.10
CA GLN A 384 23.51 2.05 18.45
C GLN A 384 23.52 0.67 17.80
N TRP A 385 22.37 -0.01 17.75
CA TRP A 385 22.24 -1.41 17.36
C TRP A 385 21.55 -1.60 16.01
N SER A 386 21.78 -0.67 15.09
CA SER A 386 21.36 -0.79 13.69
C SER A 386 22.52 -0.52 12.73
N SER A 387 22.47 -1.13 11.56
CA SER A 387 23.42 -0.88 10.47
C SER A 387 22.83 0.12 9.48
N LYS A 388 23.67 0.96 8.87
CA LYS A 388 23.23 1.91 7.84
C LYS A 388 23.32 1.26 6.46
N ASN A 389 22.40 1.64 5.57
CA ASN A 389 22.52 1.36 4.16
C ASN A 389 23.14 2.58 3.45
N ASP A 390 24.36 2.41 2.92
CA ASP A 390 25.11 3.51 2.29
C ASP A 390 24.92 3.58 0.76
N PHE A 391 24.01 2.78 0.17
CA PHE A 391 23.82 2.71 -1.28
C PHE A 391 23.57 4.08 -1.94
N PHE A 392 22.78 4.94 -1.29
CA PHE A 392 22.46 6.29 -1.78
C PHE A 392 23.31 7.40 -1.14
N GLU A 393 24.24 7.06 -0.23
CA GLU A 393 24.97 8.04 0.57
C GLU A 393 25.74 9.02 -0.31
N ILE A 394 26.41 8.51 -1.34
CA ILE A 394 27.17 9.35 -2.27
C ILE A 394 26.28 10.30 -3.07
N ILE A 395 25.03 9.93 -3.36
CA ILE A 395 24.07 10.79 -4.06
C ILE A 395 23.69 11.96 -3.15
N LEU A 396 23.34 11.67 -1.89
CA LEU A 396 22.97 12.69 -0.91
C LEU A 396 24.13 13.64 -0.60
N GLN A 397 25.35 13.12 -0.48
CA GLN A 397 26.56 13.93 -0.28
C GLN A 397 26.84 14.86 -1.48
N THR A 398 26.61 14.37 -2.70
CA THR A 398 26.92 15.12 -3.93
C THR A 398 25.85 16.16 -4.27
N TYR A 399 24.57 15.79 -4.17
CA TYR A 399 23.45 16.60 -4.68
C TYR A 399 22.55 17.20 -3.58
N GLY A 400 22.82 16.85 -2.31
CA GLY A 400 22.05 17.30 -1.15
C GLY A 400 20.67 16.66 -1.05
N SER A 401 19.97 16.97 0.04
CA SER A 401 18.63 16.44 0.36
C SER A 401 17.52 16.83 -0.62
N ARG A 402 17.76 17.83 -1.48
CA ARG A 402 16.82 18.25 -2.54
C ARG A 402 17.30 17.86 -3.94
N PHE A 403 18.33 17.02 -4.05
CA PHE A 403 18.78 16.44 -5.31
C PHE A 403 19.05 17.47 -6.41
N LYS A 404 19.63 18.63 -6.06
CA LYS A 404 19.88 19.70 -7.04
C LYS A 404 20.82 19.16 -8.10
N LEU A 405 20.48 19.34 -9.38
CA LEU A 405 21.24 18.85 -10.53
C LEU A 405 21.30 17.32 -10.67
N PHE A 406 20.49 16.58 -9.91
CA PHE A 406 20.34 15.14 -10.07
C PHE A 406 19.04 14.82 -10.82
N HIS A 407 19.17 14.37 -12.05
CA HIS A 407 18.04 14.05 -12.94
C HIS A 407 17.17 12.89 -12.41
N TYR A 408 17.75 12.02 -11.59
CA TYR A 408 17.10 10.83 -11.04
C TYR A 408 16.55 11.03 -9.62
N ALA A 409 16.23 12.27 -9.24
CA ALA A 409 15.65 12.59 -7.94
C ALA A 409 14.39 11.76 -7.60
N TRP A 410 13.68 11.29 -8.63
CA TRP A 410 12.52 10.41 -8.49
C TRP A 410 12.81 9.05 -7.87
N LEU A 411 14.07 8.62 -7.81
CA LEU A 411 14.48 7.42 -7.07
C LEU A 411 14.26 7.53 -5.55
N ASN A 412 14.06 8.75 -5.03
CA ASN A 412 13.75 9.01 -3.62
C ASN A 412 12.31 8.65 -3.24
N LEU A 413 11.46 8.24 -4.19
CA LEU A 413 10.20 7.60 -3.86
C LEU A 413 10.46 6.12 -3.60
N ILE A 414 10.47 5.74 -2.32
CA ILE A 414 10.54 4.34 -1.88
C ILE A 414 9.50 4.12 -0.79
N THR A 415 8.62 3.14 -0.98
CA THR A 415 7.37 3.00 -0.21
C THR A 415 7.51 2.39 1.17
N ASN A 416 8.71 1.95 1.56
CA ASN A 416 8.96 1.62 2.95
C ASN A 416 8.97 2.85 3.86
N ASN A 417 9.12 4.06 3.28
CA ASN A 417 9.14 5.33 3.97
C ASN A 417 8.99 6.49 2.97
N VAL A 418 7.77 6.86 2.63
CA VAL A 418 7.53 8.05 1.80
C VAL A 418 6.18 8.68 2.06
N SER A 419 6.10 10.00 1.89
CA SER A 419 4.87 10.74 2.04
C SER A 419 4.63 11.72 0.89
N MET A 420 3.35 11.94 0.59
CA MET A 420 2.85 12.97 -0.30
C MET A 420 1.40 13.30 0.06
N THR A 421 0.87 14.43 -0.42
CA THR A 421 -0.56 14.72 -0.21
C THR A 421 -1.43 13.74 -0.98
N LYS A 422 -2.57 13.37 -0.42
CA LYS A 422 -3.56 12.50 -1.08
C LYS A 422 -3.97 13.05 -2.44
N ARG A 423 -4.24 14.36 -2.49
CA ARG A 423 -4.55 15.07 -3.72
C ARG A 423 -3.48 14.85 -4.79
N PHE A 424 -2.19 14.96 -4.44
CA PHE A 424 -1.12 14.77 -5.42
C PHE A 424 -0.99 13.31 -5.86
N PHE A 425 -1.15 12.35 -4.95
CA PHE A 425 -1.20 10.93 -5.29
C PHE A 425 -2.33 10.61 -6.29
N ASP A 426 -3.52 11.15 -6.05
CA ASP A 426 -4.69 11.00 -6.93
C ASP A 426 -4.44 11.71 -8.28
N GLU A 427 -3.82 12.89 -8.28
CA GLU A 427 -3.40 13.59 -9.52
C GLU A 427 -2.39 12.77 -10.34
N ILE A 428 -1.52 11.97 -9.70
CA ILE A 428 -0.55 11.09 -10.37
C ILE A 428 -1.24 9.85 -10.98
N GLY A 429 -2.33 9.38 -10.36
CA GLY A 429 -3.09 8.19 -10.77
C GLY A 429 -2.70 6.92 -10.01
N GLY A 430 -2.09 7.04 -8.83
CA GLY A 430 -1.67 5.89 -8.02
C GLY A 430 -0.57 5.02 -8.64
N PHE A 431 -0.31 3.85 -8.04
CA PHE A 431 0.66 2.87 -8.54
C PHE A 431 0.15 2.17 -9.79
N GLU A 432 1.06 1.84 -10.69
CA GLU A 432 0.75 1.01 -11.84
C GLU A 432 0.65 -0.48 -11.42
N GLU A 433 -0.50 -1.10 -11.66
CA GLU A 433 -0.81 -2.45 -11.15
C GLU A 433 -0.21 -3.58 -12.00
N ASP A 434 0.32 -3.29 -13.19
CA ASP A 434 1.00 -4.27 -14.05
C ASP A 434 2.38 -4.72 -13.55
N PHE A 435 2.91 -4.08 -12.50
CA PHE A 435 4.17 -4.43 -11.88
C PHE A 435 3.96 -5.60 -10.91
N GLU A 436 4.64 -6.71 -11.18
CA GLU A 436 4.46 -7.96 -10.44
C GLU A 436 5.72 -8.28 -9.63
N GLY A 437 5.53 -8.89 -8.45
CA GLY A 437 6.65 -9.29 -7.61
C GLY A 437 7.37 -8.09 -6.97
N PHE A 438 8.67 -7.97 -7.21
CA PHE A 438 9.55 -7.02 -6.51
C PHE A 438 10.22 -6.02 -7.46
N GLY A 439 10.10 -4.73 -7.17
CA GLY A 439 10.97 -3.67 -7.67
C GLY A 439 10.35 -2.85 -8.81
N TRP A 440 10.84 -1.62 -8.93
CA TRP A 440 10.49 -0.59 -9.93
C TRP A 440 9.11 0.07 -9.80
N GLU A 441 8.17 -0.51 -9.05
CA GLU A 441 6.84 0.06 -8.90
C GLU A 441 6.87 1.45 -8.22
N ASP A 442 7.74 1.61 -7.22
CA ASP A 442 7.92 2.88 -6.50
C ASP A 442 8.54 3.95 -7.40
N TRP A 443 9.57 3.55 -8.14
CA TRP A 443 10.34 4.42 -9.02
C TRP A 443 9.57 4.83 -10.26
N GLU A 444 8.70 3.96 -10.80
CA GLU A 444 7.78 4.31 -11.87
C GLU A 444 6.79 5.38 -11.43
N LEU A 445 6.21 5.25 -10.22
CA LEU A 445 5.36 6.28 -9.61
C LEU A 445 6.15 7.59 -9.43
N GLY A 446 7.40 7.50 -8.94
CA GLY A 446 8.27 8.65 -8.74
C GLY A 446 8.55 9.37 -10.06
N TYR A 447 8.83 8.62 -11.12
CA TYR A 447 9.07 9.18 -12.44
C TYR A 447 7.83 9.91 -12.99
N ARG A 448 6.62 9.33 -12.86
CA ARG A 448 5.37 10.03 -13.21
C ARG A 448 5.15 11.28 -12.37
N ALA A 449 5.47 11.23 -11.07
CA ALA A 449 5.39 12.39 -10.19
C ALA A 449 6.34 13.52 -10.61
N ALA A 450 7.59 13.19 -10.99
CA ALA A 450 8.56 14.16 -11.50
C ALA A 450 8.02 14.90 -12.74
N ARG A 451 7.38 14.18 -13.67
CA ARG A 451 6.74 14.77 -14.86
C ARG A 451 5.53 15.65 -14.55
N LYS A 452 4.97 15.53 -13.34
CA LYS A 452 3.94 16.42 -12.78
C LYS A 452 4.52 17.53 -11.89
N GLY A 453 5.85 17.70 -11.88
CA GLY A 453 6.54 18.78 -11.18
C GLY A 453 6.76 18.50 -9.70
N ALA A 454 6.93 17.24 -9.31
CA ALA A 454 7.25 16.89 -7.93
C ALA A 454 8.60 17.47 -7.46
N ILE A 455 8.64 17.91 -6.20
CA ILE A 455 9.85 18.29 -5.47
C ILE A 455 10.20 17.11 -4.55
N PHE A 456 11.32 16.44 -4.83
CA PHE A 456 11.80 15.33 -4.01
C PHE A 456 12.67 15.87 -2.86
N ILE A 457 12.38 15.39 -1.65
CA ILE A 457 13.08 15.77 -0.43
C ILE A 457 13.45 14.50 0.33
N HIS A 458 14.75 14.35 0.59
CA HIS A 458 15.24 13.45 1.62
C HIS A 458 15.29 14.18 2.96
N ASP A 459 14.80 13.57 4.03
CA ASP A 459 14.92 14.15 5.37
C ASP A 459 15.40 13.10 6.38
N ASP A 460 16.54 13.38 7.00
CA ASP A 460 17.15 12.51 8.01
C ASP A 460 16.27 12.38 9.27
N ALA A 461 15.38 13.35 9.53
CA ALA A 461 14.47 13.34 10.67
C ALA A 461 13.33 12.32 10.55
N VAL A 462 13.05 11.81 9.33
CA VAL A 462 12.06 10.75 9.11
C VAL A 462 12.71 9.39 8.84
N ILE A 463 14.01 9.20 9.13
CA ILE A 463 14.65 7.88 9.01
C ILE A 463 13.95 6.88 9.96
N ASN A 464 13.73 5.67 9.46
CA ASN A 464 13.15 4.56 10.19
C ASN A 464 14.05 3.31 10.14
N TYR A 465 13.71 2.31 10.95
CA TYR A 465 14.49 1.09 11.12
C TYR A 465 13.76 -0.09 10.50
N HIS A 466 14.33 -0.64 9.43
CA HIS A 466 13.87 -1.83 8.75
C HIS A 466 14.24 -3.08 9.57
N GLN A 467 13.24 -3.82 10.00
CA GLN A 467 13.40 -5.10 10.67
C GLN A 467 13.80 -6.16 9.64
N GLU A 468 15.03 -6.65 9.74
CA GLU A 468 15.61 -7.56 8.76
C GLU A 468 14.82 -8.87 8.68
N HIS A 469 14.58 -9.33 7.45
CA HIS A 469 13.81 -10.54 7.17
C HIS A 469 14.46 -11.33 6.02
N PRO A 470 14.16 -12.62 5.84
CA PRO A 470 14.69 -13.40 4.72
C PRO A 470 14.35 -12.75 3.36
N ILE A 471 15.29 -12.82 2.41
CA ILE A 471 15.15 -12.24 1.07
C ILE A 471 14.73 -13.33 0.08
N PHE A 472 13.67 -13.08 -0.69
CA PHE A 472 13.21 -13.99 -1.72
C PHE A 472 14.20 -14.07 -2.89
N GLN A 473 14.65 -15.28 -3.24
CA GLN A 473 15.69 -15.51 -4.26
C GLN A 473 15.29 -15.00 -5.66
N GLY A 474 13.99 -14.94 -5.98
CA GLY A 474 13.49 -14.46 -7.27
C GLY A 474 13.43 -12.92 -7.42
N ASN A 475 13.77 -12.15 -6.38
CA ASN A 475 13.65 -10.68 -6.42
C ASN A 475 14.47 -10.04 -7.55
N ALA A 476 15.68 -10.55 -7.83
CA ALA A 476 16.50 -10.03 -8.92
C ALA A 476 15.85 -10.23 -10.30
N LEU A 477 15.20 -11.38 -10.49
CA LEU A 477 14.49 -11.71 -11.72
C LEU A 477 13.25 -10.84 -11.89
N HIS A 478 12.45 -10.68 -10.83
CA HIS A 478 11.28 -9.79 -10.84
C HIS A 478 11.69 -8.34 -11.14
N SER A 479 12.73 -7.84 -10.47
CA SER A 479 13.24 -6.49 -10.71
C SER A 479 13.67 -6.28 -12.16
N ARG A 480 14.36 -7.25 -12.77
CA ARG A 480 14.73 -7.19 -14.19
C ARG A 480 13.51 -7.13 -15.11
N PHE A 481 12.48 -7.94 -14.88
CA PHE A 481 11.27 -7.91 -15.69
C PHE A 481 10.48 -6.61 -15.52
N ASN A 482 10.44 -6.07 -14.31
CA ASN A 482 9.78 -4.81 -14.04
C ASN A 482 10.53 -3.62 -14.65
N TYR A 483 11.87 -3.65 -14.70
CA TYR A 483 12.63 -2.69 -15.49
C TYR A 483 12.25 -2.73 -16.98
N LEU A 484 12.14 -3.93 -17.56
CA LEU A 484 11.72 -4.09 -18.96
C LEU A 484 10.32 -3.53 -19.21
N ARG A 485 9.36 -3.80 -18.33
CA ARG A 485 8.00 -3.22 -18.40
C ARG A 485 8.04 -1.68 -18.31
N PHE A 486 8.83 -1.13 -17.39
CA PHE A 486 8.99 0.31 -17.23
C PHE A 486 9.60 0.96 -18.47
N TYR A 487 10.64 0.33 -19.04
CA TYR A 487 11.25 0.73 -20.31
C TYR A 487 10.27 0.66 -21.47
N GLU A 488 9.46 -0.40 -21.61
CA GLU A 488 8.49 -0.54 -22.71
C GLU A 488 7.49 0.63 -22.72
N LYS A 489 6.99 1.01 -21.55
CA LYS A 489 6.11 2.18 -21.36
C LYS A 489 6.83 3.51 -21.63
N ASN A 490 8.15 3.56 -21.54
CA ASN A 490 8.97 4.78 -21.61
C ASN A 490 10.13 4.70 -22.61
N SER A 491 9.98 3.94 -23.69
CA SER A 491 11.06 3.57 -24.62
C SER A 491 11.68 4.73 -25.41
N LYS A 492 11.15 5.95 -25.27
CA LYS A 492 11.75 7.17 -25.84
C LYS A 492 12.60 7.95 -24.82
N ALA A 493 12.45 7.69 -23.53
CA ALA A 493 13.11 8.44 -22.48
C ALA A 493 14.56 7.95 -22.29
N MET A 494 15.54 8.78 -22.69
CA MET A 494 16.97 8.46 -22.56
C MET A 494 17.34 8.10 -21.13
N GLU A 495 16.80 8.83 -20.15
CA GLU A 495 17.06 8.60 -18.73
C GLU A 495 16.71 7.18 -18.27
N ILE A 496 15.65 6.59 -18.82
CA ILE A 496 15.22 5.21 -18.52
C ILE A 496 16.13 4.21 -19.21
N LYS A 497 16.47 4.44 -20.49
CA LYS A 497 17.37 3.55 -21.26
C LYS A 497 18.72 3.37 -20.57
N LEU A 498 19.25 4.45 -20.01
CA LEU A 498 20.56 4.49 -19.37
C LEU A 498 20.70 3.53 -18.17
N PHE A 499 19.59 3.15 -17.51
CA PHE A 499 19.64 2.20 -16.40
C PHE A 499 20.20 0.84 -16.78
N VAL A 500 20.10 0.44 -18.05
CA VAL A 500 20.70 -0.81 -18.53
C VAL A 500 22.19 -0.88 -18.22
N LEU A 501 22.88 0.27 -18.21
CA LEU A 501 24.31 0.34 -17.92
C LEU A 501 24.63 0.07 -16.44
N THR A 502 23.65 -0.01 -15.56
CA THR A 502 23.83 -0.47 -14.17
C THR A 502 23.71 -2.01 -14.04
N MET A 503 23.27 -2.68 -15.11
CA MET A 503 22.92 -4.11 -15.14
C MET A 503 23.85 -4.95 -16.02
N VAL A 504 24.81 -4.33 -16.69
CA VAL A 504 25.83 -4.99 -17.53
C VAL A 504 27.11 -5.27 -16.72
N PRO A 505 28.04 -6.13 -17.19
CA PRO A 505 29.24 -6.51 -16.44
C PRO A 505 30.10 -5.32 -15.95
N ASP A 506 30.35 -4.33 -16.81
CA ASP A 506 31.07 -3.09 -16.46
C ASP A 506 30.11 -2.00 -16.00
N ARG A 507 29.30 -2.33 -15.00
CA ARG A 507 28.23 -1.45 -14.51
C ARG A 507 28.74 -0.07 -14.09
N VAL A 508 28.02 0.96 -14.47
CA VAL A 508 28.28 2.35 -14.05
C VAL A 508 27.40 2.74 -12.87
N THR A 509 27.83 3.77 -12.11
CA THR A 509 27.08 4.28 -10.96
C THR A 509 25.98 5.25 -11.38
N LEU A 510 25.02 5.51 -10.49
CA LEU A 510 23.96 6.51 -10.73
C LEU A 510 24.51 7.94 -10.94
N ILE A 511 25.68 8.25 -10.37
CA ILE A 511 26.36 9.53 -10.61
C ILE A 511 26.84 9.61 -12.06
N VAL A 512 27.47 8.54 -12.56
CA VAL A 512 27.91 8.48 -13.95
C VAL A 512 26.71 8.56 -14.91
N LEU A 513 25.60 7.88 -14.60
CA LEU A 513 24.37 8.03 -15.39
C LEU A 513 23.85 9.47 -15.41
N ASN A 514 23.88 10.15 -14.26
CA ASN A 514 23.48 11.54 -14.16
C ASN A 514 24.36 12.45 -15.05
N ASP A 515 25.67 12.25 -15.01
CA ASP A 515 26.63 12.99 -15.84
C ASP A 515 26.39 12.76 -17.33
N TYR A 516 26.18 11.50 -17.73
CA TYR A 516 25.86 11.13 -19.12
C TYR A 516 24.58 11.82 -19.61
N LEU A 517 23.52 11.78 -18.79
CA LEU A 517 22.25 12.41 -19.11
C LEU A 517 22.35 13.94 -19.14
N THR A 518 23.14 14.53 -18.25
CA THR A 518 23.40 15.98 -18.19
C THR A 518 24.02 16.46 -19.50
N ASP A 519 25.12 15.85 -19.92
CA ASP A 519 25.80 16.23 -21.18
C ASP A 519 24.91 15.97 -22.40
N TYR A 520 24.19 14.84 -22.42
CA TYR A 520 23.23 14.53 -23.50
C TYR A 520 22.15 15.60 -23.63
N ASN A 521 21.51 15.99 -22.51
CA ASN A 521 20.46 17.01 -22.48
C ASN A 521 21.01 18.40 -22.85
N ASN A 522 22.21 18.74 -22.38
CA ASN A 522 22.86 20.00 -22.72
C ASN A 522 23.20 20.08 -24.21
N LEU A 523 23.74 19.01 -24.79
CA LEU A 523 24.00 18.93 -26.23
C LEU A 523 22.71 19.16 -27.03
N GLN A 524 21.64 18.42 -26.70
CA GLN A 524 20.33 18.53 -27.36
C GLN A 524 19.73 19.94 -27.22
N THR A 525 19.95 20.61 -26.08
CA THR A 525 19.43 21.95 -25.81
C THR A 525 20.19 23.03 -26.57
N ILE A 526 21.53 22.97 -26.57
CA ILE A 526 22.41 23.98 -27.18
C ILE A 526 22.46 23.81 -28.71
N TYR A 527 22.57 22.58 -29.20
CA TYR A 527 22.78 22.26 -30.61
C TYR A 527 21.55 21.56 -31.22
N LYS A 528 20.37 22.18 -31.07
CA LYS A 528 19.11 21.66 -31.62
C LYS A 528 19.27 21.24 -33.09
N ASN A 529 18.78 20.05 -33.43
CA ASN A 529 18.83 19.47 -34.78
C ASN A 529 20.24 19.18 -35.34
N ARG A 530 21.28 19.17 -34.50
CA ARG A 530 22.62 18.66 -34.85
C ARG A 530 22.90 17.35 -34.10
N PHE A 531 23.92 16.64 -34.56
CA PHE A 531 24.39 15.38 -33.97
C PHE A 531 23.34 14.26 -33.98
N GLY A 532 22.46 14.28 -34.98
CA GLY A 532 21.34 13.34 -35.09
C GLY A 532 21.80 11.90 -35.22
N SER A 533 22.91 11.64 -35.92
CA SER A 533 23.44 10.29 -36.10
C SER A 533 23.99 9.75 -34.78
N LEU A 534 24.75 10.55 -34.03
CA LEU A 534 25.21 10.17 -32.68
C LEU A 534 24.03 9.87 -31.73
N CYS A 535 23.02 10.75 -31.68
CA CYS A 535 21.87 10.55 -30.80
C CYS A 535 21.03 9.32 -31.20
N HIS A 536 20.86 9.10 -32.50
CA HIS A 536 20.20 7.91 -33.02
C HIS A 536 20.96 6.64 -32.63
N TYR A 537 22.29 6.63 -32.82
CA TYR A 537 23.16 5.54 -32.41
C TYR A 537 22.98 5.22 -30.92
N LEU A 538 23.15 6.20 -30.03
CA LEU A 538 23.02 5.99 -28.58
C LEU A 538 21.67 5.38 -28.20
N HIS A 539 20.57 5.90 -28.72
CA HIS A 539 19.24 5.36 -28.45
C HIS A 539 19.10 3.91 -28.92
N ARG A 540 19.51 3.61 -30.16
CA ARG A 540 19.41 2.26 -30.74
C ARG A 540 20.25 1.25 -29.97
N THR A 541 21.47 1.66 -29.63
CA THR A 541 22.43 0.82 -28.94
C THR A 541 21.93 0.49 -27.53
N LEU A 542 21.47 1.50 -26.77
CA LEU A 542 20.84 1.25 -25.47
C LEU A 542 19.58 0.38 -25.59
N ASP A 543 18.74 0.56 -26.63
CA ASP A 543 17.57 -0.31 -26.84
C ASP A 543 18.00 -1.77 -26.96
N LEU A 544 19.02 -2.07 -27.76
CA LEU A 544 19.50 -3.44 -27.94
C LEU A 544 20.04 -4.04 -26.65
N LEU A 545 20.78 -3.25 -25.85
CA LEU A 545 21.20 -3.67 -24.51
C LEU A 545 19.99 -3.99 -23.63
N VAL A 546 18.95 -3.15 -23.64
CA VAL A 546 17.74 -3.43 -22.85
C VAL A 546 17.06 -4.71 -23.33
N HIS A 547 16.89 -4.89 -24.64
CA HIS A 547 16.27 -6.09 -25.20
C HIS A 547 17.06 -7.37 -24.86
N SER A 548 18.38 -7.28 -24.73
CA SER A 548 19.22 -8.42 -24.33
C SER A 548 18.93 -8.92 -22.91
N LEU A 549 18.38 -8.08 -22.02
CA LEU A 549 17.96 -8.48 -20.67
C LEU A 549 16.74 -9.41 -20.64
N ARG A 550 16.03 -9.58 -21.77
CA ARG A 550 14.83 -10.44 -21.86
C ARG A 550 15.13 -11.93 -21.75
N HIS A 551 16.39 -12.33 -21.96
CA HIS A 551 16.79 -13.74 -22.01
C HIS A 551 17.22 -14.18 -20.62
N ASN A 552 16.78 -15.36 -20.20
CA ASN A 552 16.95 -15.83 -18.82
C ASN A 552 18.41 -16.15 -18.49
N ASP A 553 19.15 -16.59 -19.51
CA ASP A 553 20.57 -16.86 -19.48
C ASP A 553 21.36 -15.57 -19.79
N ALA A 554 22.51 -15.40 -19.13
CA ALA A 554 23.36 -14.21 -19.13
C ALA A 554 23.32 -13.35 -20.40
N VAL A 555 23.38 -12.03 -20.22
CA VAL A 555 23.49 -11.06 -21.33
C VAL A 555 24.62 -11.49 -22.27
N ILE A 556 24.28 -11.98 -23.47
CA ILE A 556 25.27 -12.43 -24.45
C ILE A 556 25.90 -11.18 -25.06
N LEU A 557 27.15 -10.92 -24.67
CA LEU A 557 27.96 -9.81 -25.14
C LEU A 557 29.21 -10.37 -25.87
N PRO A 558 29.72 -9.69 -26.91
CA PRO A 558 29.16 -8.48 -27.53
C PRO A 558 27.96 -8.78 -28.43
N LEU A 559 27.09 -7.79 -28.62
CA LEU A 559 25.96 -7.83 -29.55
C LEU A 559 26.47 -7.78 -31.01
N PRO A 560 25.85 -8.52 -31.95
CA PRO A 560 26.37 -8.65 -33.32
C PRO A 560 26.39 -7.33 -34.11
N ARG A 561 27.52 -7.07 -34.80
CA ARG A 561 27.81 -5.89 -35.65
C ARG A 561 26.79 -5.62 -36.76
N SER A 562 26.02 -6.64 -37.17
CA SER A 562 25.01 -6.55 -38.24
C SER A 562 23.82 -5.63 -37.91
N ILE A 563 23.87 -4.92 -36.78
CA ILE A 563 22.85 -3.99 -36.31
C ILE A 563 23.26 -2.52 -36.55
N THR A 564 24.54 -2.25 -36.87
CA THR A 564 25.01 -0.95 -37.37
C THR A 564 25.18 -1.02 -38.88
N TRP A 565 24.40 -0.23 -39.62
CA TRP A 565 24.55 -0.09 -41.06
C TRP A 565 25.92 0.52 -41.37
N GLN A 566 26.69 -0.08 -42.28
CA GLN A 566 27.98 0.46 -42.74
C GLN A 566 27.86 1.90 -43.25
N ASP A 567 26.69 2.29 -43.74
CA ASP A 567 26.41 3.62 -44.29
C ASP A 567 26.19 4.71 -43.23
N GLU A 568 25.87 4.35 -41.98
CA GLU A 568 25.63 5.32 -40.89
C GLU A 568 26.84 5.49 -39.96
N GLU A 569 27.75 4.52 -39.94
CA GLU A 569 28.93 4.51 -39.06
C GLU A 569 29.81 5.76 -39.29
N ALA A 570 30.08 6.11 -40.54
CA ALA A 570 30.84 7.31 -40.88
C ALA A 570 30.17 8.61 -40.38
N ALA A 571 28.85 8.70 -40.44
CA ALA A 571 28.10 9.86 -39.95
C ALA A 571 28.12 9.95 -38.42
N VAL A 572 28.02 8.82 -37.71
CA VAL A 572 28.17 8.76 -36.26
C VAL A 572 29.56 9.23 -35.82
N TYR A 573 30.63 8.71 -36.45
CA TYR A 573 31.99 9.14 -36.09
C TYR A 573 32.29 10.58 -36.48
N ALA A 574 31.67 11.10 -37.55
CA ALA A 574 31.75 12.52 -37.89
C ALA A 574 31.09 13.40 -36.81
N ASP A 575 29.91 13.00 -36.32
CA ASP A 575 29.25 13.67 -35.19
C ASP A 575 30.13 13.62 -33.92
N VAL A 576 30.69 12.45 -33.59
CA VAL A 576 31.59 12.27 -32.43
C VAL A 576 32.85 13.14 -32.55
N ALA A 577 33.47 13.19 -33.73
CA ALA A 577 34.63 14.04 -33.97
C ALA A 577 34.29 15.52 -33.79
N ALA A 578 33.16 15.96 -34.33
CA ALA A 578 32.69 17.35 -34.17
C ALA A 578 32.35 17.68 -32.70
N VAL A 579 31.75 16.76 -31.93
CA VAL A 579 31.54 16.93 -30.48
C VAL A 579 32.87 17.02 -29.74
N ARG A 580 33.86 16.21 -30.14
CA ARG A 580 35.22 16.24 -29.56
C ARG A 580 35.94 17.57 -29.84
N GLU A 581 35.76 18.14 -31.02
CA GLU A 581 36.29 19.47 -31.39
C GLU A 581 35.64 20.60 -30.58
N ILE A 582 34.37 20.48 -30.20
CA ILE A 582 33.69 21.46 -29.33
C ILE A 582 34.32 21.49 -27.93
N GLY A 583 34.75 20.34 -27.40
CA GLY A 583 35.44 20.24 -26.10
C GLY A 583 34.56 20.49 -24.86
N ALA A 584 33.23 20.43 -24.98
CA ALA A 584 32.28 20.79 -23.92
C ALA A 584 31.45 19.62 -23.34
N PHE A 585 31.49 18.42 -23.94
CA PHE A 585 30.66 17.27 -23.55
C PHE A 585 31.48 15.98 -23.31
N PRO A 586 32.45 16.00 -22.39
CA PRO A 586 33.34 14.87 -22.15
C PRO A 586 32.58 13.61 -21.67
N LYS A 587 31.48 13.77 -20.93
CA LYS A 587 30.71 12.66 -20.38
C LYS A 587 29.81 12.01 -21.42
N LEU A 588 29.34 12.79 -22.40
CA LEU A 588 28.69 12.22 -23.58
C LEU A 588 29.63 11.35 -24.42
N LEU A 589 30.89 11.78 -24.58
CA LEU A 589 31.92 10.99 -25.28
C LEU A 589 32.29 9.72 -24.50
N GLU A 590 32.41 9.82 -23.18
CA GLU A 590 32.61 8.65 -22.30
C GLU A 590 31.43 7.67 -22.38
N MET A 591 30.19 8.18 -22.45
CA MET A 591 29.00 7.36 -22.67
C MET A 591 29.05 6.64 -24.02
N PHE A 592 29.42 7.34 -25.09
CA PHE A 592 29.59 6.74 -26.41
C PHE A 592 30.59 5.58 -26.34
N ASP A 593 31.80 5.83 -25.81
CA ASP A 593 32.83 4.81 -25.66
C ASP A 593 32.36 3.63 -24.80
N GLN A 594 31.64 3.89 -23.70
CA GLN A 594 31.11 2.86 -22.81
C GLN A 594 30.10 1.96 -23.51
N VAL A 595 29.17 2.55 -24.26
CA VAL A 595 28.12 1.82 -24.95
C VAL A 595 28.68 1.06 -26.16
N SER A 596 29.67 1.63 -26.86
CA SER A 596 30.31 1.00 -28.02
C SER A 596 31.12 -0.26 -27.70
N LYS A 597 31.62 -0.44 -26.46
CA LYS A 597 32.32 -1.67 -26.04
C LYS A 597 31.51 -2.95 -26.21
N TYR A 598 30.18 -2.84 -26.17
CA TYR A 598 29.28 -3.98 -26.21
C TYR A 598 28.92 -4.45 -27.61
N TYR A 599 29.52 -3.87 -28.65
CA TYR A 599 29.22 -4.17 -30.05
C TYR A 599 30.52 -4.59 -30.69
N TYR A 600 30.54 -5.82 -31.26
CA TYR A 600 31.69 -6.24 -32.04
C TYR A 600 31.71 -5.36 -33.25
#